data_AF-A0A956Q5B0-F1
#
_entry.id   AF-A0A956Q5B0-F1
#
_cell.length_a   1.000
_cell.length_b   1.000
_cell.length_c   1.000
_cell.angle_alpha   90.00
_cell.angle_beta   90.00
_cell.angle_gamma   90.00
#
_symmetry.space_group_name_H-M   'P 1'
#
loop_
_entity.id
_entity.type
_entity.pdbx_description
1 polymer ?
#
loop_
_entity_poly.entity_id
_entity_poly.type
_entity_poly.pdbx_seq_one_letter_code
_entity_poly.pdbx_strand_id
1 'polypeptide(L)'
;DQADIILIEFSAKWCKSCKDIHPFVKAYVGSQNGKLGYVPLDIDTPTTEKYLDQYDVVSVPTYVIYNRQGKVLWSVEEDITKTQLKQKLDACMAHKSC
;
A
#
# COMPACT_ATOMS: atom_id res chain seq x y z
N ASP A 1 18.58 3.97 -6.09
CA ASP A 1 18.06 4.44 -4.79
C ASP A 1 16.59 4.04 -4.63
N GLN A 2 16.26 3.27 -3.59
CA GLN A 2 14.88 2.87 -3.28
C GLN A 2 14.27 3.83 -2.25
N ALA A 3 12.94 4.00 -2.28
CA ALA A 3 12.22 4.82 -1.32
C ALA A 3 12.37 4.29 0.12
N ASP A 4 12.42 5.21 1.10
CA ASP A 4 12.54 4.84 2.53
C ASP A 4 11.24 4.22 3.08
N ILE A 5 10.09 4.61 2.52
CA ILE A 5 8.75 4.10 2.82
C ILE A 5 8.16 3.52 1.54
N ILE A 6 7.54 2.35 1.64
CA ILE A 6 6.92 1.66 0.52
C ILE A 6 5.51 1.23 0.92
N LEU A 7 4.54 1.55 0.08
CA LEU A 7 3.15 1.11 0.16
C LEU A 7 2.94 -0.10 -0.75
N ILE A 8 2.45 -1.21 -0.19
CA ILE A 8 1.84 -2.31 -0.94
C ILE A 8 0.33 -2.13 -0.90
N GLU A 9 -0.32 -2.23 -2.05
CA GLU A 9 -1.78 -2.33 -2.15
C GLU A 9 -2.12 -3.70 -2.73
N PHE A 10 -2.71 -4.57 -1.92
CA PHE A 10 -3.35 -5.79 -2.37
C PHE A 10 -4.75 -5.45 -2.87
N SER A 11 -5.02 -5.80 -4.12
CA SER A 11 -6.17 -5.33 -4.90
C SER A 11 -6.71 -6.45 -5.78
N ALA A 12 -7.86 -6.21 -6.39
CA ALA A 12 -8.44 -7.12 -7.38
C ALA A 12 -9.22 -6.36 -8.46
N LYS A 13 -9.29 -6.91 -9.67
CA LYS A 13 -10.04 -6.27 -10.78
C LYS A 13 -11.54 -6.23 -10.56
N TRP A 14 -12.09 -7.09 -9.71
CA TRP A 14 -13.51 -7.11 -9.36
C TRP A 14 -13.83 -6.21 -8.16
N CYS A 15 -12.83 -5.77 -7.39
CA CYS A 15 -13.00 -4.94 -6.21
C CYS A 15 -13.37 -3.49 -6.59
N LYS A 16 -14.58 -3.06 -6.22
CA LYS A 16 -15.07 -1.69 -6.50
C LYS A 16 -14.29 -0.64 -5.71
N SER A 17 -14.16 -0.81 -4.40
CA SER A 17 -13.45 0.13 -3.52
C SER A 17 -12.01 0.35 -3.98
N CYS A 18 -11.34 -0.72 -4.42
CA CYS A 18 -10.01 -0.67 -5.00
C CYS A 18 -9.94 0.25 -6.24
N LYS A 19 -10.89 0.13 -7.17
CA LYS A 19 -10.95 0.99 -8.36
C LYS A 19 -11.12 2.47 -8.02
N ASP A 20 -11.83 2.78 -6.94
CA ASP A 20 -12.13 4.16 -6.55
C ASP A 20 -10.93 4.88 -5.91
N ILE A 21 -10.06 4.13 -5.22
CA ILE A 21 -8.89 4.66 -4.50
C ILE A 21 -7.58 4.56 -5.29
N HIS A 22 -7.42 3.54 -6.14
CA HIS A 22 -6.18 3.29 -6.90
C HIS A 22 -5.67 4.52 -7.69
N PRO A 23 -6.52 5.29 -8.41
CA PRO A 23 -6.06 6.49 -9.14
C PRO A 23 -5.50 7.56 -8.19
N PHE A 24 -6.10 7.70 -7.00
CA PHE A 24 -5.62 8.62 -5.98
C PHE A 24 -4.23 8.20 -5.47
N VAL A 25 -4.05 6.91 -5.16
CA VAL A 25 -2.76 6.39 -4.66
C VAL A 25 -1.66 6.64 -5.69
N LYS A 26 -1.90 6.29 -6.95
CA LYS A 26 -0.94 6.49 -8.04
C LYS A 26 -0.55 7.96 -8.21
N ALA A 27 -1.53 8.87 -8.17
CA ALA A 27 -1.27 10.30 -8.28
C ALA A 27 -0.49 10.85 -7.07
N TYR A 28 -0.85 10.43 -5.86
CA TYR A 28 -0.19 10.86 -4.64
C TYR A 28 1.25 10.36 -4.55
N VAL A 29 1.51 9.10 -4.89
CA VAL A 29 2.86 8.53 -4.96
C VAL A 29 3.70 9.28 -6.00
N GLY A 30 3.13 9.54 -7.19
CA GLY A 30 3.80 10.29 -8.25
C GLY A 30 4.25 11.68 -7.81
N SER A 31 3.53 12.34 -6.89
CA SER A 31 3.91 13.65 -6.36
C SER A 31 4.98 13.61 -5.26
N GLN A 32 5.34 12.43 -4.74
CA GLN A 32 6.36 12.29 -3.69
C GLN A 32 7.80 12.30 -4.21
N ASN A 33 8.02 12.43 -5.53
CA ASN A 33 9.35 12.53 -6.14
C ASN A 33 10.31 11.41 -5.68
N GLY A 34 9.80 10.16 -5.64
CA GLY A 34 10.58 8.98 -5.25
C GLY A 34 10.76 8.75 -3.75
N LYS A 35 10.19 9.60 -2.88
CA LYS A 35 10.23 9.40 -1.41
C LYS A 35 9.28 8.29 -0.92
N LEU A 36 8.27 7.97 -1.72
CA LEU A 36 7.30 6.90 -1.47
C LEU A 36 7.36 5.89 -2.61
N GLY A 37 7.62 4.63 -2.27
CA GLY A 37 7.47 3.50 -3.18
C GLY A 37 6.04 3.01 -3.19
N TYR A 38 5.61 2.45 -4.31
CA TYR A 38 4.27 1.88 -4.46
C TYR A 38 4.31 0.58 -5.25
N VAL A 39 3.69 -0.45 -4.68
CA VAL A 39 3.64 -1.80 -5.23
C VAL A 39 2.18 -2.27 -5.22
N PRO A 40 1.44 -2.11 -6.32
CA PRO A 40 0.14 -2.74 -6.45
C PRO A 40 0.31 -4.24 -6.73
N LEU A 41 -0.39 -5.08 -5.97
CA LEU A 41 -0.44 -6.53 -6.14
C LEU A 41 -1.88 -6.94 -6.44
N ASP A 42 -2.09 -7.61 -7.57
CA ASP A 42 -3.36 -8.22 -7.93
C ASP A 42 -3.42 -9.62 -7.29
N ILE A 43 -4.39 -9.84 -6.39
CA ILE A 43 -4.51 -11.11 -5.67
C ILE A 43 -4.93 -12.27 -6.59
N ASP A 44 -5.48 -11.97 -7.77
CA ASP A 44 -5.86 -12.98 -8.76
C ASP A 44 -4.66 -13.44 -9.61
N THR A 45 -3.46 -12.89 -9.39
CA THR A 45 -2.24 -13.25 -10.13
C THR A 45 -1.49 -14.37 -9.41
N PRO A 46 -1.23 -15.54 -10.03
CA PRO A 46 -0.58 -16.67 -9.33
C PRO A 46 0.77 -16.36 -8.67
N THR A 47 1.53 -15.40 -9.20
CA THR A 47 2.83 -15.00 -8.62
C THR A 47 2.71 -14.20 -7.32
N THR A 48 1.49 -13.78 -6.92
CA THR A 48 1.25 -13.01 -5.70
C THR A 48 0.86 -13.86 -4.50
N GLU A 49 0.53 -15.16 -4.69
CA GLU A 49 0.10 -16.09 -3.63
C GLU A 49 1.03 -16.08 -2.41
N LYS A 50 2.34 -16.20 -2.63
CA LYS A 50 3.34 -16.18 -1.54
C LYS A 50 3.31 -14.90 -0.69
N TYR A 51 2.87 -13.77 -1.26
CA TYR A 51 2.75 -12.51 -0.54
C TYR A 51 1.43 -12.41 0.22
N LEU A 52 0.37 -13.08 -0.24
CA LEU A 52 -0.87 -13.16 0.52
C LEU A 52 -0.61 -13.86 1.86
N ASP A 53 0.10 -14.99 1.83
CA ASP A 53 0.51 -15.72 3.03
C ASP A 53 1.47 -14.90 3.91
N GLN A 54 2.47 -14.24 3.30
CA GLN A 54 3.46 -13.48 4.05
C GLN A 54 2.86 -12.29 4.83
N TYR A 55 1.81 -11.68 4.30
CA TYR A 55 1.18 -10.49 4.87
C TYR A 55 -0.20 -10.77 5.47
N ASP A 56 -0.56 -12.05 5.63
CA ASP A 56 -1.84 -12.52 6.17
C ASP A 56 -3.07 -11.90 5.47
N VAL A 57 -2.99 -11.67 4.15
CA VAL A 57 -4.04 -10.96 3.39
C VAL A 57 -5.21 -11.89 3.13
N VAL A 58 -6.35 -11.61 3.78
CA VAL A 58 -7.58 -12.39 3.59
C VAL A 58 -8.68 -11.64 2.85
N SER A 59 -8.52 -10.33 2.64
CA SER A 59 -9.49 -9.49 1.93
C SER A 59 -8.84 -8.33 1.15
N VAL A 60 -9.62 -7.69 0.27
CA VAL A 60 -9.19 -6.52 -0.51
C VAL A 60 -10.21 -5.38 -0.38
N PRO A 61 -9.76 -4.10 -0.39
CA PRO A 61 -8.36 -3.67 -0.45
C PRO A 61 -7.62 -3.92 0.86
N THR A 62 -6.35 -4.32 0.76
CA THR A 62 -5.44 -4.39 1.91
C THR A 62 -4.22 -3.52 1.64
N TYR A 63 -3.86 -2.68 2.60
CA TYR A 63 -2.69 -1.82 2.51
C TYR A 63 -1.64 -2.25 3.51
N VAL A 64 -0.39 -2.31 3.08
CA VAL A 64 0.76 -2.55 3.96
C VAL A 64 1.80 -1.48 3.71
N ILE A 65 2.26 -0.83 4.77
CA ILE A 65 3.38 0.10 4.73
C ILE A 65 4.58 -0.58 5.38
N TYR A 66 5.70 -0.62 4.66
CA TYR A 66 6.97 -1.09 5.21
C TYR A 66 8.08 -0.08 4.94
N ASN A 67 9.11 -0.11 5.79
CA ASN A 67 10.31 0.68 5.57
C ASN A 67 11.34 -0.10 4.73
N ARG A 68 12.38 0.57 4.25
CA ARG A 68 13.48 -0.07 3.51
C ARG A 68 14.22 -1.21 4.25
N GLN A 69 14.02 -1.36 5.56
CA GLN A 69 14.60 -2.44 6.35
C GLN A 69 13.71 -3.70 6.35
N GLY A 70 12.59 -3.68 5.62
CA GLY A 70 11.63 -4.78 5.57
C GLY A 70 10.70 -4.86 6.78
N LYS A 71 10.71 -3.85 7.65
CA LYS A 71 9.80 -3.81 8.81
C LYS A 71 8.44 -3.27 8.38
N VAL A 72 7.39 -4.05 8.62
CA VAL A 72 6.00 -3.58 8.53
C VAL A 72 5.79 -2.51 9.60
N LEU A 73 5.39 -1.32 9.16
CA LEU A 73 5.09 -0.20 10.03
C LEU A 73 3.58 -0.07 10.29
N TRP A 74 2.77 -0.51 9.35
CA TRP A 74 1.31 -0.45 9.44
C TRP A 74 0.67 -1.35 8.39
N SER A 75 -0.48 -1.93 8.73
CA SER A 75 -1.36 -2.59 7.77
C SER A 75 -2.82 -2.31 8.11
N VAL A 76 -3.69 -2.41 7.10
CA VAL A 76 -5.14 -2.41 7.29
C VAL A 76 -5.81 -3.21 6.20
N GLU A 77 -6.83 -3.98 6.59
CA GLU A 77 -7.65 -4.86 5.74
C GLU A 77 -9.10 -4.36 5.71
N GLU A 78 -9.27 -3.05 5.54
CA GLU A 78 -10.60 -2.43 5.52
C GLU A 78 -10.66 -1.27 4.54
N ASP A 79 -11.88 -0.92 4.13
CA ASP A 79 -12.13 0.27 3.32
C ASP A 79 -11.79 1.52 4.12
N ILE A 80 -10.68 2.17 3.76
CA ILE A 80 -10.28 3.46 4.30
C ILE A 80 -10.48 4.57 3.28
N THR A 81 -10.69 5.78 3.79
CA THR A 81 -10.79 6.98 2.94
C THR A 81 -9.41 7.38 2.38
N LYS A 82 -9.43 8.08 1.24
CA LYS A 82 -8.24 8.72 0.64
C LYS A 82 -7.47 9.57 1.66
N THR A 83 -8.21 10.29 2.52
CA THR A 83 -7.64 11.14 3.57
C THR A 83 -6.91 10.31 4.63
N GLN A 84 -7.51 9.23 5.13
CA GLN A 84 -6.87 8.36 6.12
C GLN A 84 -5.58 7.74 5.56
N LEU A 85 -5.63 7.21 4.33
CA LEU A 85 -4.45 6.65 3.69
C LEU A 85 -3.34 7.69 3.54
N LYS A 86 -3.69 8.90 3.08
CA LYS A 86 -2.74 10.00 2.94
C LYS A 86 -2.11 10.38 4.28
N GLN A 87 -2.92 10.56 5.32
CA GLN A 87 -2.45 10.94 6.64
C GLN A 87 -1.48 9.89 7.20
N LYS A 88 -1.77 8.61 7.01
CA LYS A 88 -0.87 7.55 7.46
C LYS A 88 0.45 7.57 6.69
N LEU A 89 0.41 7.70 5.36
CA LEU A 89 1.62 7.82 4.53
C LEU A 89 2.46 9.05 4.89
N ASP A 90 1.83 10.21 5.07
CA ASP A 90 2.51 11.45 5.50
C ASP A 90 3.23 11.24 6.84
N ALA A 91 2.55 10.63 7.82
CA ALA A 91 3.13 10.34 9.14
C ALA A 91 4.34 9.41 9.05
N CYS A 92 4.21 8.32 8.27
CA CYS A 92 5.28 7.36 8.03
C CYS A 92 6.51 8.01 7.38
N MET A 93 6.30 8.88 6.39
CA MET A 93 7.38 9.55 5.67
C MET A 93 8.08 10.63 6.53
N ALA A 94 7.35 11.33 7.40
CA ALA A 94 7.92 12.38 8.23
C ALA A 94 8.95 11.86 9.25
N HIS A 95 8.69 10.67 9.83
CA HIS A 95 9.54 10.11 10.89
C HIS A 95 10.34 8.87 10.45
N LYS A 96 10.13 8.41 9.21
CA LYS A 96 10.57 7.07 8.73
C LYS A 96 10.02 5.94 9.62
N SER A 97 8.91 6.21 10.31
CA SER A 97 8.17 5.32 11.21
C SER A 97 6.71 5.78 11.28
N CYS A 98 5.80 4.84 11.54
CA CYS A 98 4.38 5.10 11.80
C CYS A 98 4.00 4.56 13.18
#